data_AF-X0RB62-F1
#
_entry.id   AF-X0RB62-F1
#
_cell.length_a   1.000
_cell.length_b   1.000
_cell.length_c   1.000
_cell.angle_alpha   90.00
_cell.angle_beta   90.00
_cell.angle_gamma   90.00
#
_symmetry.space_group_name_H-M   'P 1'
#
loop_
_entity.id
_entity.type
_entity.pdbx_description
1 polymer ?
#
loop_
_entity_poly.entity_id
_entity_poly.type
_entity_poly.pdbx_seq_one_letter_code
_entity_poly.pdbx_strand_id
1 'polypeptide(L)' 'MRWAAVEAIQRQPAGTKISVDRKRIESRRGRNIAKVAAARKLLTLVYYGLRDGEIRALARHKAAA' A
#
# COMPACT_ATOMS: atom_id res chain seq x y z
N MET A 1 13.91 -5.11 -6.47
CA MET A 1 12.52 -5.08 -5.93
C MET A 1 12.07 -3.73 -5.34
N ARG A 2 12.90 -2.94 -4.63
CA ARG A 2 12.47 -1.63 -4.07
C ARG A 2 12.02 -0.63 -5.15
N TRP A 3 12.70 -0.61 -6.30
CA TRP A 3 12.37 0.28 -7.41
C TRP A 3 10.99 -0.03 -8.02
N ALA A 4 10.71 -1.29 -8.33
CA ALA A 4 9.45 -1.72 -8.94
C ALA A 4 8.21 -1.33 -8.11
N ALA A 5 8.27 -1.49 -6.78
CA ALA A 5 7.16 -1.09 -5.90
C ALA A 5 6.95 0.43 -5.88
N VAL A 6 8.04 1.21 -5.91
CA VAL A 6 7.97 2.67 -5.99
C VAL A 6 7.43 3.13 -7.36
N GLU A 7 7.80 2.44 -8.43
CA GLU A 7 7.31 2.71 -9.78
C GLU A 7 5.81 2.40 -9.93
N ALA A 8 5.35 1.27 -9.39
CA ALA A 8 3.94 0.90 -9.37
C ALA A 8 3.07 1.97 -8.66
N ILE A 9 3.55 2.50 -7.53
CA ILE A 9 2.86 3.58 -6.81
C ILE A 9 2.79 4.88 -7.61
N GLN A 10 3.78 5.16 -8.46
CA GLN A 10 3.77 6.37 -9.29
C GLN A 10 2.75 6.28 -10.43
N ARG A 11 2.50 5.08 -10.96
CA ARG A 11 1.51 4.81 -12.02
C ARG A 11 0.10 4.49 -11.49
N GLN A 12 -0.09 4.51 -10.18
CA GLN A 12 -1.34 4.11 -9.57
C GLN A 12 -2.48 5.08 -9.91
N PRO A 13 -3.67 4.57 -10.34
CA PRO A 13 -4.83 5.40 -10.59
C PRO A 13 -5.26 6.21 -9.35
N ALA A 14 -5.73 7.44 -9.62
CA ALA A 14 -6.33 8.28 -8.60
C ALA A 14 -7.63 7.65 -8.06
N GLY A 15 -7.98 7.98 -6.81
CA GLY A 15 -9.20 7.49 -6.16
C GLY A 15 -9.04 6.14 -5.45
N THR A 16 -7.97 5.39 -5.75
CA THR A 16 -7.65 4.17 -4.98
C THR A 16 -7.24 4.52 -3.54
N LYS A 17 -7.54 3.65 -2.58
CA LYS A 17 -7.19 3.87 -1.16
C LYS A 17 -5.71 4.22 -0.96
N ILE A 18 -4.82 3.52 -1.66
CA ILE A 18 -3.38 3.78 -1.61
C ILE A 18 -3.05 5.19 -2.12
N SER A 19 -3.71 5.65 -3.19
CA SER A 19 -3.50 7.00 -3.74
C SER A 19 -3.96 8.10 -2.78
N VAL A 20 -5.07 7.88 -2.06
CA VAL A 20 -5.61 8.82 -1.05
C VAL A 20 -4.70 8.88 0.16
N ASP A 21 -4.28 7.72 0.69
CA ASP A 21 -3.37 7.65 1.84
C ASP A 21 -2.01 8.26 1.50
N ARG A 22 -1.51 8.06 0.28
CA ARG A 22 -0.28 8.72 -0.21
C ARG A 22 -0.42 10.23 -0.18
N LYS A 23 -1.50 10.80 -0.74
CA LYS A 23 -1.73 12.26 -0.75
C LYS A 23 -1.79 12.83 0.68
N ARG A 24 -2.43 12.11 1.61
CA ARG A 24 -2.50 12.50 3.03
C ARG A 24 -1.13 12.51 3.71
N ILE A 25 -0.25 11.58 3.37
CA ILE A 25 1.12 11.54 3.91
C ILE A 25 1.96 12.63 3.24
N GLU A 26 1.79 12.84 1.94
CA GLU A 26 2.50 13.87 1.18
C GLU A 26 2.22 15.26 1.74
N SER A 27 0.96 15.57 2.09
CA SER A 27 0.60 16.85 2.69
C SER A 27 1.17 17.09 4.10
N ARG A 28 1.62 16.03 4.79
CA ARG A 28 2.15 16.10 6.17
C ARG A 28 3.65 15.96 6.27
N ARG A 29 4.27 15.18 5.38
CA ARG A 29 5.67 14.74 5.48
C ARG A 29 6.46 14.88 4.17
N GLY A 30 5.82 15.34 3.10
CA GLY A 30 6.45 15.51 1.79
C GLY A 30 6.42 14.28 0.89
N ARG A 31 6.72 14.54 -0.38
CA ARG A 31 6.50 13.62 -1.51
C ARG A 31 7.30 12.33 -1.45
N ASN A 32 8.58 12.39 -1.10
CA ASN A 32 9.46 11.22 -1.10
C ASN A 32 9.08 10.24 0.01
N ILE A 33 8.74 10.74 1.20
CA ILE A 33 8.26 9.92 2.32
C ILE A 33 6.94 9.25 1.94
N ALA A 34 6.02 9.99 1.31
CA ALA A 34 4.74 9.44 0.88
C ALA A 34 4.89 8.32 -0.16
N LYS A 35 5.77 8.47 -1.16
CA LYS A 35 6.05 7.43 -2.16
C LYS A 35 6.53 6.14 -1.50
N VAL A 36 7.52 6.23 -0.62
CA VAL A 36 8.10 5.06 0.06
C VAL A 36 7.10 4.41 1.01
N ALA A 37 6.32 5.21 1.75
CA ALA A 37 5.28 4.69 2.65
C ALA A 37 4.20 3.92 1.89
N ALA A 38 3.72 4.46 0.77
CA ALA A 38 2.74 3.80 -0.08
C ALA A 38 3.31 2.51 -0.71
N ALA A 39 4.58 2.52 -1.15
CA ALA A 39 5.24 1.35 -1.73
C ALA A 39 5.38 0.22 -0.70
N ARG A 40 5.73 0.54 0.54
CA ARG A 40 5.79 -0.43 1.64
C ARG A 40 4.41 -1.04 1.90
N LYS A 41 3.35 -0.23 1.86
CA LYS A 41 1.98 -0.72 2.05
C LYS A 41 1.54 -1.63 0.91
N LEU A 42 1.87 -1.29 -0.33
CA LEU A 42 1.58 -2.12 -1.51
C LEU A 42 2.25 -3.49 -1.38
N LEU A 43 3.52 -3.54 -0.98
CA LEU A 43 4.22 -4.81 -0.76
C LEU A 43 3.54 -5.69 0.29
N THR A 44 3.05 -5.12 1.39
CA THR A 44 2.27 -5.86 2.39
C THR A 44 0.98 -6.44 1.80
N LEU A 45 0.29 -5.69 0.93
CA LEU A 45 -0.93 -6.16 0.29
C LEU A 45 -0.66 -7.26 -0.73
N VAL A 46 0.42 -7.15 -1.51
CA VAL A 46 0.87 -8.20 -2.43
C VAL A 46 1.25 -9.46 -1.66
N TYR A 47 1.95 -9.33 -0.52
CA TYR A 47 2.27 -10.46 0.33
C TYR A 47 1.02 -11.23 0.78
N TYR A 48 -0.01 -10.52 1.25
CA TYR A 48 -1.26 -11.19 1.66
C TYR A 48 -2.03 -11.77 0.47
N GLY A 49 -2.03 -11.10 -0.68
CA GLY A 49 -2.64 -11.65 -1.91
C GLY A 49 -1.99 -12.96 -2.35
N LEU A 50 -0.66 -13.02 -2.31
CA LEU A 50 0.09 -14.22 -2.69
C LEU A 50 0.02 -15.33 -1.63
N ARG A 51 0.00 -14.96 -0.35
CA ARG A 51 -0.01 -15.92 0.76
C ARG A 51 -1.39 -16.50 1.03
N ASP A 52 -2.40 -15.63 1.11
CA ASP A 52 -3.73 -15.96 1.61
C ASP A 52 -4.80 -15.92 0.51
N GLY A 53 -4.44 -15.56 -0.74
CA GLY A 53 -5.36 -15.39 -1.86
C GLY A 53 -6.18 -14.09 -1.80
N GLU A 54 -6.02 -13.29 -0.74
CA GLU A 54 -6.82 -12.09 -0.47
C GLU A 54 -5.94 -10.86 -0.28
N ILE A 55 -6.31 -9.74 -0.90
CA ILE A 55 -5.58 -8.45 -0.80
C ILE A 55 -5.96 -7.72 0.50
N ARG A 56 -6.07 -8.45 1.62
CA ARG A 56 -6.44 -7.96 2.96
C ARG A 56 -5.79 -8.84 4.02
N ALA A 57 -5.46 -8.27 5.18
CA ALA A 57 -4.95 -9.05 6.31
C ALA A 57 -6.10 -9.85 6.95
N LEU A 58 -6.26 -11.12 6.55
CA LEU A 58 -7.32 -12.02 7.05
C LEU A 58 -7.19 -12.35 8.55
N ALA A 59 -5.99 -12.23 9.12
CA ALA A 59 -5.74 -12.58 10.52
C ALA A 59 -6.53 -11.73 11.54
N ARG A 60 -6.90 -10.49 11.20
CA ARG A 60 -7.72 -9.66 12.10
C ARG A 60 -9.20 -10.06 12.12
N HIS A 61 -9.69 -10.75 11.09
CA HIS A 61 -11.10 -11.10 10.97
C HIS A 61 -11.42 -12.46 11.61
N LYS A 62 -10.44 -13.39 11.66
CA LYS A 62 -10.59 -14.71 12.28
C LYS A 62 -10.46 -14.72 13.81
N ALA A 63 -9.87 -13.68 14.40
CA ALA A 63 -9.70 -13.55 15.85
C ALA A 63 -10.89 -12.86 16.57
N ALA A 64 -11.93 -12.50 15.81
CA ALA A 64 -13.13 -11.81 16.31
C ALA A 64 -14.42 -12.63 16.11
N ALA A 65 -14.29 -13.95 15.91
CA ALA A 65 -15.37 -14.92 15.86
C ALA A 65 -15.13 -15.95 16.97
#